data_AF-A0AAD7XL98-F1
#
_entry.id   AF-A0AAD7XL98-F1
#
_cell.length_a   1.000
_cell.length_b   1.000
_cell.length_c   1.000
_cell.angle_alpha   90.00
_cell.angle_beta   90.00
_cell.angle_gamma   90.00
#
_symmetry.space_group_name_H-M   'P 1'
#
loop_
_entity.id
_entity.type
_entity.pdbx_description
1 polymer ?
#
loop_
_entity_poly.entity_id
_entity_poly.type
_entity_poly.pdbx_seq_one_letter_code
_entity_poly.pdbx_strand_id
1 'polypeptide(L)'
;MRKNWNTVLVGWEGLVVLVPYRPRYVGKYHAWMQDPELLRQTASEALSLEEEEENCASWRDDDRKLTFIILARELCFKEKDPFPVEAMIGDVNLFLNEDGAECDVMIAESRRRRGGRGAAAVRLLLAYASDLAVSCFYAKIHETNEPSRQLFLSLGFEHESYAKAFGERRYVRAGAFPLEATPAAYEKGDFFVPHRWSTEKGNAVFVLYYGAKAAFVWVGKQDDDDHRAAVLGRHLALSAPALFEHATPASTSILGAEGTGLAQRLSRRSGRLVLVAAPDDLPPSLEAAIASRLLPIGLSCPAVIQQKMSHSRGDLVYLAKLAEQAERFDEMVEHIKSVAQFQQELSVEERNLLSVAYKNVIGSRRASWRVISSIEQKSDSDKTALITNYKTKIETELEEICEDILTIINEKLIPISNGDEGKVFYHKMKGDYYRYLAEFQVGDKRKASSSEALESYQVASTIATKALPPTHPIRLGLALNFSVFYYEILSSPDRACHIAKQAFDDAIAELDTLSEESYKDSTLIMQLLRDNLTLWTSDNPDQPDGAAGGQGANDGTQVEDV
;
A
#
# COMPACT_ATOMS: atom_id res chain seq x y z
N MET A 1 1.77 -7.05 -14.24
CA MET A 1 0.34 -6.71 -14.48
C MET A 1 0.34 -5.39 -15.24
N ARG A 2 -0.06 -5.39 -16.51
CA ARG A 2 0.07 -4.25 -17.44
C ARG A 2 -0.78 -3.05 -16.98
N LYS A 3 -0.18 -2.12 -16.25
CA LYS A 3 -0.93 -1.16 -15.41
C LYS A 3 -1.79 -0.18 -16.21
N ASN A 4 -1.35 0.30 -17.37
CA ASN A 4 -2.03 1.31 -18.20
C ASN A 4 -2.79 0.76 -19.44
N TRP A 5 -2.81 -0.54 -19.66
CA TRP A 5 -3.27 -1.17 -20.92
C TRP A 5 -4.67 -0.75 -21.40
N ASN A 6 -5.61 -0.58 -20.46
CA ASN A 6 -7.01 -0.20 -20.71
C ASN A 6 -7.37 1.11 -20.01
N THR A 7 -6.39 1.95 -19.69
CA THR A 7 -6.59 3.15 -18.87
C THR A 7 -6.65 4.39 -19.75
N VAL A 8 -7.72 5.17 -19.64
CA VAL A 8 -7.83 6.51 -20.23
C VAL A 8 -7.90 7.52 -19.09
N LEU A 9 -7.04 8.54 -19.13
CA LEU A 9 -7.01 9.61 -18.13
C LEU A 9 -7.56 10.90 -18.75
N VAL A 10 -8.49 11.56 -18.07
CA VAL A 10 -9.13 12.79 -18.54
C VAL A 10 -8.83 13.91 -17.55
N GLY A 11 -8.19 14.98 -18.01
CA GLY A 11 -7.83 16.12 -17.18
C GLY A 11 -9.00 17.07 -16.91
N TRP A 12 -9.12 17.50 -15.65
CA TRP A 12 -10.14 18.48 -15.21
C TRP A 12 -9.94 19.85 -15.87
N GLU A 13 -8.68 20.26 -16.13
CA GLU A 13 -8.33 21.51 -16.82
C GLU A 13 -8.93 21.63 -18.24
N GLY A 14 -9.51 20.55 -18.77
CA GLY A 14 -10.17 20.61 -20.07
C GLY A 14 -9.22 20.52 -21.26
N LEU A 15 -7.91 20.39 -21.02
CA LEU A 15 -6.90 20.56 -22.06
C LEU A 15 -6.54 19.26 -22.79
N VAL A 16 -6.42 18.15 -22.07
CA VAL A 16 -5.87 16.90 -22.60
C VAL A 16 -6.62 15.64 -22.13
N VAL A 17 -6.53 14.59 -22.93
CA VAL A 17 -6.92 13.21 -22.60
C VAL A 17 -5.70 12.31 -22.87
N LEU A 18 -5.33 11.45 -21.92
CA LEU A 18 -4.26 10.48 -22.08
C LEU A 18 -4.86 9.11 -22.40
N VAL A 19 -4.43 8.49 -23.49
CA VAL A 19 -4.88 7.16 -23.93
C VAL A 19 -3.68 6.23 -24.06
N PRO A 20 -3.85 4.91 -23.91
CA PRO A 20 -2.73 3.96 -24.06
C PRO A 20 -2.16 4.03 -25.47
N TYR A 21 -0.84 3.89 -25.63
CA TYR A 21 -0.23 3.79 -26.94
C TYR A 21 -0.67 2.49 -27.65
N ARG A 22 -1.26 2.63 -28.83
CA ARG A 22 -1.91 1.56 -29.59
C ARG A 22 -1.54 1.66 -31.07
N PRO A 23 -1.58 0.55 -31.84
CA PRO A 23 -1.18 0.53 -33.25
C PRO A 23 -1.86 1.60 -34.11
N ARG A 24 -3.11 1.95 -33.78
CA ARG A 24 -3.85 3.00 -34.49
C ARG A 24 -3.20 4.39 -34.46
N TYR A 25 -2.34 4.68 -33.49
CA TYR A 25 -1.64 5.96 -33.35
C TYR A 25 -0.25 5.96 -34.00
N VAL A 26 0.30 4.77 -34.31
CA VAL A 26 1.68 4.60 -34.81
C VAL A 26 1.91 5.39 -36.09
N GLY A 27 1.00 5.34 -37.06
CA GLY A 27 1.19 6.06 -38.33
C GLY A 27 1.38 7.57 -38.17
N LYS A 28 0.65 8.21 -37.23
CA LYS A 28 0.81 9.65 -36.95
C LYS A 28 2.03 9.92 -36.08
N TYR A 29 2.32 9.06 -35.11
CA TYR A 29 3.53 9.15 -34.29
C TYR A 29 4.80 9.06 -35.14
N HIS A 30 4.89 8.05 -36.01
CA HIS A 30 5.98 7.87 -36.97
C HIS A 30 6.18 9.12 -37.84
N ALA A 31 5.09 9.74 -38.32
CA ALA A 31 5.17 10.97 -39.10
C ALA A 31 5.77 12.15 -38.31
N TRP A 32 5.51 12.26 -37.00
CA TRP A 32 6.17 13.24 -36.14
C TRP A 32 7.65 12.93 -35.94
N MET A 33 8.00 11.65 -35.79
CA MET A 33 9.38 11.18 -35.63
C MET A 33 10.20 11.22 -36.93
N GLN A 34 9.67 11.81 -38.01
CA GLN A 34 10.45 12.22 -39.18
C GLN A 34 10.90 13.69 -39.12
N ASP A 35 10.39 14.49 -38.17
CA ASP A 35 10.78 15.90 -38.01
C ASP A 35 12.14 16.01 -37.30
N PRO A 36 13.19 16.55 -37.97
CA PRO A 36 14.53 16.68 -37.38
C PRO A 36 14.56 17.51 -36.10
N GLU A 37 13.66 18.49 -35.94
CA GLU A 37 13.58 19.30 -34.73
C GLU A 37 13.04 18.47 -33.55
N LEU A 38 12.05 17.61 -33.79
CA LEU A 38 11.50 16.73 -32.77
C LEU A 38 12.52 15.68 -32.34
N LEU A 39 13.14 15.00 -33.31
CA LEU A 39 14.19 14.01 -33.04
C LEU A 39 15.32 14.59 -32.20
N ARG A 40 15.75 15.82 -32.50
CA ARG A 40 16.76 16.52 -31.70
C ARG A 40 16.26 16.86 -30.30
N GLN A 41 15.01 17.28 -30.15
CA GLN A 41 14.45 17.66 -28.84
C GLN A 41 14.16 16.47 -27.92
N THR A 42 13.86 15.30 -28.50
CA THR A 42 13.59 14.05 -27.77
C THR A 42 14.83 13.14 -27.70
N ALA A 43 15.97 13.57 -28.24
CA ALA A 43 17.20 12.78 -28.36
C ALA A 43 16.94 11.38 -28.96
N SER A 44 16.08 11.30 -29.98
CA SER A 44 15.65 10.05 -30.60
C SER A 44 16.21 9.90 -32.02
N GLU A 45 16.30 8.66 -32.49
CA GLU A 45 16.65 8.33 -33.88
C GLU A 45 15.39 8.10 -34.72
N ALA A 46 15.49 8.34 -36.03
CA ALA A 46 14.39 8.08 -36.95
C ALA A 46 14.27 6.57 -37.20
N LEU A 47 13.15 5.98 -36.79
CA LEU A 47 12.82 4.58 -37.06
C LEU A 47 11.98 4.44 -38.33
N SER A 48 12.04 3.27 -38.96
CA SER A 48 11.08 2.87 -39.99
C SER A 48 9.68 2.64 -39.37
N LEU A 49 8.65 2.58 -40.21
CA LEU A 49 7.27 2.36 -39.73
C LEU A 49 7.12 0.98 -39.05
N GLU A 50 7.79 -0.04 -39.59
CA GLU A 50 7.78 -1.40 -39.03
C GLU A 50 8.45 -1.43 -37.65
N GLU A 51 9.61 -0.80 -37.52
CA GLU A 51 10.30 -0.66 -36.23
C GLU A 51 9.47 0.14 -35.21
N GLU A 52 8.71 1.15 -35.63
CA GLU A 52 7.81 1.90 -34.74
C GLU A 52 6.60 1.06 -34.28
N GLU A 53 6.08 0.17 -35.13
CA GLU A 53 5.03 -0.77 -34.75
C GLU A 53 5.54 -1.79 -33.71
N GLU A 54 6.76 -2.30 -33.89
CA GLU A 54 7.44 -3.17 -32.93
C GLU A 54 7.74 -2.43 -31.61
N ASN A 55 8.18 -1.17 -31.70
CA ASN A 55 8.44 -0.31 -30.54
C ASN A 55 7.14 -0.04 -29.75
N CYS A 56 6.03 0.25 -30.45
CA CYS A 56 4.71 0.40 -29.86
C CYS A 56 4.28 -0.86 -29.11
N ALA A 57 4.50 -2.05 -29.69
CA ALA A 57 4.18 -3.31 -29.02
C ALA A 57 5.06 -3.52 -27.78
N SER A 58 6.38 -3.40 -27.92
CA SER A 58 7.32 -3.64 -26.83
C SER A 58 7.12 -2.69 -25.64
N TRP A 59 6.89 -1.39 -25.88
CA TRP A 59 6.67 -0.42 -24.80
C TRP A 59 5.32 -0.59 -24.11
N ARG A 60 4.31 -1.00 -24.86
CA ARG A 60 2.96 -1.26 -24.33
C ARG A 60 2.91 -2.54 -23.50
N ASP A 61 3.76 -3.53 -23.84
CA ASP A 61 3.83 -4.82 -23.17
C ASP A 61 4.85 -4.84 -22.00
N ASP A 62 5.62 -3.78 -21.81
CA ASP A 62 6.63 -3.63 -20.75
C ASP A 62 6.02 -3.14 -19.42
N ASP A 63 6.07 -3.97 -18.38
CA ASP A 63 5.54 -3.67 -17.04
C ASP A 63 6.30 -2.54 -16.31
N ARG A 64 7.47 -2.10 -16.83
CA ARG A 64 8.27 -0.98 -16.31
C ARG A 64 8.06 0.32 -17.10
N LYS A 65 7.20 0.34 -18.12
CA LYS A 65 6.92 1.52 -18.94
C LYS A 65 5.45 1.90 -18.89
N LEU A 66 5.18 3.18 -18.71
CA LEU A 66 3.83 3.74 -18.82
C LEU A 66 3.80 4.80 -19.91
N THR A 67 3.44 4.35 -21.10
CA THR A 67 3.37 5.20 -22.30
C THR A 67 1.93 5.57 -22.61
N PHE A 68 1.65 6.87 -22.62
CA PHE A 68 0.38 7.42 -23.01
C PHE A 68 0.52 8.39 -24.19
N ILE A 69 -0.46 8.33 -25.08
CA ILE A 69 -0.66 9.32 -26.13
C ILE A 69 -1.52 10.46 -25.58
N ILE A 70 -1.07 11.69 -25.78
CA ILE A 70 -1.78 12.91 -25.41
C ILE A 70 -2.70 13.30 -26.56
N LEU A 71 -3.98 13.41 -26.27
CA LEU A 71 -5.01 13.94 -27.18
C LEU A 71 -5.47 15.32 -26.71
N ALA A 72 -5.75 16.23 -27.66
CA ALA A 72 -6.45 17.48 -27.37
C ALA A 72 -7.92 17.18 -27.04
N ARG A 73 -8.34 17.43 -25.80
CA ARG A 73 -9.67 17.05 -25.29
C ARG A 73 -10.82 17.61 -26.13
N GLU A 74 -10.67 18.84 -26.61
CA GLU A 74 -11.62 19.55 -27.49
C GLU A 74 -11.89 18.84 -28.84
N LEU A 75 -11.00 17.91 -29.25
CA LEU A 75 -11.16 17.12 -30.46
C LEU A 75 -11.65 15.69 -30.19
N CYS A 76 -11.71 15.28 -28.91
CA CYS A 76 -12.17 13.97 -28.47
C CYS A 76 -13.70 13.94 -28.31
N PHE A 77 -14.24 12.74 -28.05
CA PHE A 77 -15.66 12.49 -27.76
C PHE A 77 -16.62 12.88 -28.89
N LYS A 78 -16.17 12.80 -30.15
CA LYS A 78 -16.99 13.01 -31.35
C LYS A 78 -17.77 11.73 -31.70
N GLU A 79 -18.93 11.89 -32.37
CA GLU A 79 -19.93 10.83 -32.60
C GLU A 79 -19.44 9.52 -33.23
N LYS A 80 -18.35 9.53 -34.02
CA LYS A 80 -17.85 8.35 -34.74
C LYS A 80 -16.65 7.66 -34.08
N ASP A 81 -15.85 8.41 -33.34
CA ASP A 81 -14.65 7.92 -32.65
C ASP A 81 -14.36 8.85 -31.46
N PRO A 82 -14.42 8.35 -30.22
CA PRO A 82 -14.15 9.17 -29.04
C PRO A 82 -12.68 9.57 -28.90
N PHE A 83 -11.76 8.85 -29.54
CA PHE A 83 -10.31 9.08 -29.46
C PHE A 83 -9.70 9.10 -30.87
N PRO A 84 -10.07 10.09 -31.70
CA PRO A 84 -9.64 10.14 -33.09
C PRO A 84 -8.14 10.44 -33.19
N VAL A 85 -7.46 9.87 -34.19
CA VAL A 85 -6.02 10.07 -34.44
C VAL A 85 -5.71 11.54 -34.71
N GLU A 86 -6.66 12.29 -35.25
CA GLU A 86 -6.59 13.73 -35.47
C GLU A 86 -6.48 14.52 -34.16
N ALA A 87 -7.00 13.98 -33.05
CA ALA A 87 -6.88 14.61 -31.73
C ALA A 87 -5.49 14.43 -31.12
N MET A 88 -4.66 13.52 -31.63
CA MET A 88 -3.30 13.28 -31.14
C MET A 88 -2.45 14.54 -31.23
N ILE A 89 -1.82 14.93 -30.12
CA ILE A 89 -0.95 16.12 -30.06
C ILE A 89 0.44 15.87 -29.48
N GLY A 90 0.68 14.71 -28.89
CA GLY A 90 1.95 14.34 -28.28
C GLY A 90 1.87 13.03 -27.51
N ASP A 91 2.85 12.78 -26.65
CA ASP A 91 2.94 11.62 -25.76
C ASP A 91 3.60 11.99 -24.43
N VAL A 92 3.34 11.17 -23.42
CA VAL A 92 3.93 11.28 -22.09
C VAL A 92 4.27 9.88 -21.59
N ASN A 93 5.50 9.71 -21.10
CA ASN A 93 6.07 8.43 -20.72
C ASN A 93 6.58 8.47 -19.28
N LEU A 94 6.46 7.34 -18.60
CA LEU A 94 7.11 7.10 -17.32
C LEU A 94 7.90 5.78 -17.38
N PHE A 95 9.21 5.82 -17.13
CA PHE A 95 10.08 4.65 -17.08
C PHE A 95 10.45 4.34 -15.62
N LEU A 96 10.07 3.16 -15.15
CA LEU A 96 10.29 2.72 -13.77
C LEU A 96 11.69 2.09 -13.64
N ASN A 97 12.60 2.80 -12.98
CA ASN A 97 13.98 2.38 -12.74
C ASN A 97 14.20 2.06 -11.25
N GLU A 98 15.36 1.49 -10.91
CA GLU A 98 15.71 1.15 -9.52
C GLU A 98 15.81 2.39 -8.61
N ASP A 99 16.30 3.49 -9.17
CA ASP A 99 16.53 4.75 -8.45
C ASP A 99 15.33 5.72 -8.47
N GLY A 100 14.19 5.32 -9.05
CA GLY A 100 13.00 6.17 -9.21
C GLY A 100 12.33 6.04 -10.58
N ALA A 101 11.44 6.97 -10.91
CA ALA A 101 10.70 6.96 -12.18
C ALA A 101 11.05 8.16 -13.08
N GLU A 102 11.54 7.88 -14.28
CA GLU A 102 11.92 8.87 -15.29
C GLU A 102 10.71 9.31 -16.11
N CYS A 103 10.41 10.61 -16.12
CA CYS A 103 9.26 11.19 -16.78
C CYS A 103 9.68 11.98 -18.02
N ASP A 104 9.11 11.60 -19.17
CA ASP A 104 9.30 12.29 -20.44
C ASP A 104 7.96 12.78 -20.99
N VAL A 105 7.98 13.95 -21.65
CA VAL A 105 6.81 14.53 -22.29
C VAL A 105 7.19 15.21 -23.59
N MET A 106 6.40 14.95 -24.64
CA MET A 106 6.51 15.64 -25.92
C MET A 106 5.13 16.16 -26.34
N ILE A 107 5.07 17.42 -26.77
CA ILE A 107 3.93 17.96 -27.51
C ILE A 107 4.38 18.17 -28.95
N ALA A 108 4.16 17.17 -29.79
CA ALA A 108 4.61 17.15 -31.18
C ALA A 108 3.96 18.25 -32.03
N GLU A 109 2.65 18.51 -31.84
CA GLU A 109 1.92 19.52 -32.61
C GLU A 109 2.31 20.95 -32.21
N SER A 110 3.12 21.62 -33.04
CA SER A 110 3.65 22.97 -32.78
C SER A 110 2.58 24.01 -32.43
N ARG A 111 1.40 23.94 -33.06
CA ARG A 111 0.25 24.84 -32.80
C ARG A 111 -0.38 24.65 -31.42
N ARG A 112 -0.06 23.55 -30.73
CA ARG A 112 -0.62 23.15 -29.44
C ARG A 112 0.38 23.30 -28.29
N ARG A 113 1.63 23.64 -28.59
CA ARG A 113 2.68 23.97 -27.61
C ARG A 113 2.37 25.28 -26.88
N ARG A 114 2.98 25.48 -25.71
CA ARG A 114 2.86 26.71 -24.89
C ARG A 114 1.44 27.08 -24.42
N GLY A 115 0.50 26.12 -24.44
CA GLY A 115 -0.88 26.30 -23.95
C GLY A 115 -1.22 25.42 -22.74
N GLY A 116 -0.25 25.15 -21.85
CA GLY A 116 -0.45 24.34 -20.63
C GLY A 116 -0.60 22.83 -20.82
N ARG A 117 -0.80 22.33 -22.06
CA ARG A 117 -1.06 20.91 -22.35
C ARG A 117 0.03 19.94 -21.88
N GLY A 118 1.30 20.31 -22.01
CA GLY A 118 2.41 19.49 -21.50
C GLY A 118 2.40 19.39 -19.97
N ALA A 119 2.12 20.50 -19.27
CA ALA A 119 1.97 20.51 -17.81
C ALA A 119 0.78 19.65 -17.36
N ALA A 120 -0.37 19.80 -18.04
CA ALA A 120 -1.56 19.00 -17.77
C ALA A 120 -1.30 17.49 -17.97
N ALA A 121 -0.56 17.12 -19.03
CA ALA A 121 -0.21 15.73 -19.30
C ALA A 121 0.72 15.15 -18.22
N VAL A 122 1.78 15.86 -17.84
CA VAL A 122 2.70 15.42 -16.78
C VAL A 122 1.98 15.33 -15.43
N ARG A 123 1.15 16.32 -15.07
CA ARG A 123 0.36 16.26 -13.82
C ARG A 123 -0.54 15.03 -13.78
N LEU A 124 -1.25 14.74 -14.88
CA LEU A 124 -2.09 13.56 -14.98
C LEU A 124 -1.30 12.26 -14.87
N LEU A 125 -0.13 12.19 -15.50
CA LEU A 125 0.74 11.03 -15.43
C LEU A 125 1.29 10.82 -14.02
N LEU A 126 1.77 11.88 -13.36
CA LEU A 126 2.29 11.81 -11.98
C LEU A 126 1.18 11.45 -10.99
N ALA A 127 -0.03 12.01 -11.15
CA ALA A 127 -1.20 11.65 -10.35
C ALA A 127 -1.64 10.20 -10.58
N TYR A 128 -1.46 9.67 -11.79
CA TYR A 128 -1.68 8.26 -12.07
C TYR A 128 -0.57 7.38 -11.47
N ALA A 129 0.65 7.89 -11.40
CA ALA A 129 1.82 7.18 -10.92
C ALA A 129 2.04 7.26 -9.40
N SER A 130 1.31 8.11 -8.67
CA SER A 130 1.42 8.23 -7.21
C SER A 130 1.13 6.92 -6.48
N ASP A 131 0.31 6.06 -7.07
CA ASP A 131 -0.06 4.75 -6.52
C ASP A 131 0.99 3.65 -6.78
N LEU A 132 2.10 3.98 -7.45
CA LEU A 132 3.11 3.01 -7.90
C LEU A 132 4.27 2.79 -6.92
N ALA A 133 4.19 3.33 -5.69
CA ALA A 133 5.21 3.21 -4.65
C ALA A 133 6.62 3.63 -5.12
N VAL A 134 6.70 4.67 -5.97
CA VAL A 134 7.98 5.21 -6.44
C VAL A 134 8.55 6.15 -5.39
N SER A 135 9.84 6.00 -5.07
CA SER A 135 10.55 6.85 -4.09
C SER A 135 10.78 8.29 -4.59
N CYS A 136 11.08 8.47 -5.88
CA CYS A 136 11.21 9.78 -6.52
C CYS A 136 10.84 9.77 -8.01
N PHE A 137 10.34 10.90 -8.51
CA PHE A 137 10.19 11.16 -9.93
C PHE A 137 11.35 12.02 -10.41
N TYR A 138 11.86 11.76 -11.61
CA TYR A 138 12.90 12.60 -12.18
C TYR A 138 12.73 12.78 -13.70
N ALA A 139 13.36 13.79 -14.26
CA ALA A 139 13.43 14.03 -15.70
C ALA A 139 14.85 14.42 -16.09
N LYS A 140 15.36 13.87 -17.20
CA LYS A 140 16.64 14.27 -17.80
C LYS A 140 16.35 15.15 -19.00
N ILE A 141 16.87 16.37 -18.98
CA ILE A 141 16.54 17.37 -19.99
C ILE A 141 17.83 17.97 -20.52
N HIS A 142 18.02 17.90 -21.85
CA HIS A 142 19.15 18.53 -22.51
C HIS A 142 19.21 20.03 -22.21
N GLU A 143 20.41 20.56 -22.01
CA GLU A 143 20.64 21.92 -21.48
C GLU A 143 20.08 23.03 -22.38
N THR A 144 19.98 22.76 -23.68
CA THR A 144 19.41 23.67 -24.69
C THR A 144 17.89 23.65 -24.73
N ASN A 145 17.22 22.67 -24.12
CA ASN A 145 15.76 22.56 -24.08
C ASN A 145 15.18 23.37 -22.92
N GLU A 146 15.34 24.69 -22.98
CA GLU A 146 14.82 25.63 -21.98
C GLU A 146 13.31 25.49 -21.72
N PRO A 147 12.44 25.27 -22.73
CA PRO A 147 11.01 25.09 -22.49
C PRO A 147 10.67 23.91 -21.58
N SER A 148 11.28 22.74 -21.79
CA SER A 148 11.05 21.56 -20.94
C SER A 148 11.61 21.79 -19.54
N ARG A 149 12.77 22.44 -19.41
CA ARG A 149 13.33 22.78 -18.08
C ARG A 149 12.37 23.66 -17.28
N GLN A 150 11.87 24.74 -17.88
CA GLN A 150 10.90 25.63 -17.23
C GLN A 150 9.59 24.91 -16.88
N LEU A 151 9.15 23.99 -17.75
CA LEU A 151 7.98 23.15 -17.48
C LEU A 151 8.16 22.32 -16.21
N PHE A 152 9.22 21.52 -16.09
CA PHE A 152 9.43 20.65 -14.93
C PHE A 152 9.67 21.46 -13.64
N LEU A 153 10.39 22.58 -13.71
CA LEU A 153 10.52 23.52 -12.59
C LEU A 153 9.15 24.04 -12.12
N SER A 154 8.27 24.44 -13.06
CA SER A 154 6.92 24.91 -12.74
C SER A 154 6.02 23.82 -12.12
N LEU A 155 6.38 22.56 -12.32
CA LEU A 155 5.72 21.39 -11.73
C LEU A 155 6.37 20.96 -10.41
N GLY A 156 7.23 21.79 -9.81
CA GLY A 156 7.84 21.53 -8.51
C GLY A 156 8.96 20.48 -8.52
N PHE A 157 9.58 20.23 -9.68
CA PHE A 157 10.85 19.51 -9.74
C PHE A 157 12.00 20.47 -9.42
N GLU A 158 13.01 19.97 -8.74
CA GLU A 158 14.21 20.71 -8.37
C GLU A 158 15.40 20.20 -9.18
N HIS A 159 16.34 21.09 -9.50
CA HIS A 159 17.56 20.70 -10.21
C HIS A 159 18.52 19.96 -9.25
N GLU A 160 18.84 18.71 -9.56
CA GLU A 160 19.73 17.88 -8.74
C GLU A 160 21.17 17.90 -9.25
N SER A 161 21.37 17.58 -10.54
CA SER A 161 22.71 17.36 -11.09
C SER A 161 22.80 17.68 -12.58
N TYR A 162 24.03 17.87 -13.06
CA TYR A 162 24.33 18.14 -14.48
C TYR A 162 25.37 17.15 -15.00
N ALA A 163 25.01 16.40 -16.04
CA ALA A 163 25.85 15.42 -16.70
C ALA A 163 26.54 16.05 -17.91
N LYS A 164 27.73 16.64 -17.70
CA LYS A 164 28.50 17.34 -18.75
C LYS A 164 28.80 16.47 -19.98
N ALA A 165 28.98 15.16 -19.80
CA ALA A 165 29.24 14.22 -20.90
C ALA A 165 28.08 14.12 -21.91
N PHE A 166 26.84 14.34 -21.44
CA PHE A 166 25.62 14.22 -22.26
C PHE A 166 24.93 15.57 -22.49
N GLY A 167 25.41 16.65 -21.86
CA GLY A 167 24.78 17.97 -21.93
C GLY A 167 23.41 18.02 -21.26
N GLU A 168 23.14 17.13 -20.30
CA GLU A 168 21.82 16.96 -19.69
C GLU A 168 21.78 17.41 -18.22
N ARG A 169 20.64 17.98 -17.83
CA ARG A 169 20.31 18.33 -16.44
C ARG A 169 19.27 17.36 -15.91
N ARG A 170 19.50 16.87 -14.69
CA ARG A 170 18.58 16.00 -13.97
C ARG A 170 17.75 16.84 -13.00
N TYR A 171 16.44 16.74 -13.15
CA TYR A 171 15.44 17.37 -12.29
C TYR A 171 14.74 16.29 -11.49
N VAL A 172 14.62 16.44 -10.18
CA VAL A 172 14.04 15.44 -9.27
C VAL A 172 12.90 16.02 -8.46
N ARG A 173 11.98 15.16 -8.05
CA ARG A 173 10.88 15.48 -7.15
C ARG A 173 10.59 14.26 -6.28
N ALA A 174 10.33 14.45 -4.99
CA ALA A 174 9.95 13.35 -4.11
C ALA A 174 8.70 12.61 -4.65
N GLY A 175 8.68 11.28 -4.50
CA GLY A 175 7.63 10.40 -5.04
C GLY A 175 6.32 10.48 -4.27
N ALA A 176 6.36 10.98 -3.03
CA ALA A 176 5.18 11.47 -2.36
C ALA A 176 4.68 12.71 -3.10
N PHE A 177 3.55 12.59 -3.78
CA PHE A 177 2.73 13.75 -4.06
C PHE A 177 1.99 14.05 -2.74
N PRO A 178 2.46 14.97 -1.88
CA PRO A 178 1.62 15.37 -0.78
C PRO A 178 0.36 15.96 -1.42
N LEU A 179 -0.77 15.35 -1.11
CA LEU A 179 -2.09 15.98 -1.12
C LEU A 179 -2.15 17.10 -0.06
N GLU A 180 -1.02 17.73 0.29
CA GLU A 180 -0.99 18.98 1.01
C GLU A 180 -1.36 20.07 0.01
N ALA A 181 -2.66 20.21 -0.12
CA ALA A 181 -3.29 21.38 -0.63
C ALA A 181 -2.67 22.61 0.04
N THR A 182 -2.04 23.46 -0.75
CA THR A 182 -2.04 24.86 -0.37
C THR A 182 -3.50 25.32 -0.36
N PRO A 183 -3.97 26.00 0.70
CA PRO A 183 -5.36 26.49 0.77
C PRO A 183 -5.79 27.30 -0.46
N ALA A 184 -4.84 27.92 -1.17
CA ALA A 184 -5.05 28.63 -2.43
C ALA A 184 -5.52 27.73 -3.60
N ALA A 185 -5.27 26.42 -3.57
CA ALA A 185 -5.71 25.48 -4.61
C ALA A 185 -7.16 24.99 -4.40
N TYR A 186 -7.66 25.03 -3.16
CA TYR A 186 -9.06 24.72 -2.85
C TYR A 186 -10.02 25.80 -3.38
N GLU A 187 -9.61 27.06 -3.40
CA GLU A 187 -10.42 28.17 -3.92
C GLU A 187 -10.50 28.18 -5.46
N LYS A 188 -9.62 27.44 -6.16
CA LYS A 188 -9.61 27.35 -7.63
C LYS A 188 -10.22 26.06 -8.21
N GLY A 189 -10.51 25.06 -7.38
CA GLY A 189 -11.15 23.81 -7.83
C GLY A 189 -10.20 22.81 -8.50
N ASP A 190 -8.92 22.83 -8.15
CA ASP A 190 -7.83 22.27 -8.96
C ASP A 190 -7.52 20.75 -8.75
N PHE A 191 -8.42 19.95 -8.16
CA PHE A 191 -8.12 18.52 -7.92
C PHE A 191 -9.20 17.52 -8.37
N PHE A 192 -8.74 16.46 -9.04
CA PHE A 192 -9.47 15.27 -9.46
C PHE A 192 -8.64 14.01 -9.12
N VAL A 193 -9.27 12.99 -8.54
CA VAL A 193 -8.68 11.65 -8.35
C VAL A 193 -9.05 10.80 -9.58
N PRO A 194 -8.11 10.42 -10.46
CA PRO A 194 -8.42 9.50 -11.54
C PRO A 194 -8.79 8.13 -10.98
N HIS A 195 -9.97 7.60 -11.35
CA HIS A 195 -10.37 6.24 -11.02
C HIS A 195 -10.17 5.28 -12.20
N ARG A 196 -9.64 4.09 -11.86
CA ARG A 196 -9.28 2.99 -12.75
C ARG A 196 -10.49 2.10 -13.02
N TRP A 197 -10.86 1.89 -14.29
CA TRP A 197 -11.79 0.83 -14.68
C TRP A 197 -11.26 0.02 -15.85
N SER A 198 -11.28 -1.31 -15.69
CA SER A 198 -11.08 -2.30 -16.75
C SER A 198 -12.33 -3.16 -16.81
N THR A 199 -12.88 -3.40 -17.99
CA THR A 199 -13.88 -4.45 -18.17
C THR A 199 -13.29 -5.59 -18.98
N GLU A 200 -13.61 -6.81 -18.59
CA GLU A 200 -13.17 -8.04 -19.26
C GLU A 200 -13.76 -8.22 -20.67
N LYS A 201 -14.67 -7.34 -21.12
CA LYS A 201 -15.39 -7.47 -22.40
C LYS A 201 -15.62 -6.15 -23.16
N GLY A 202 -14.69 -5.20 -23.07
CA GLY A 202 -14.66 -4.05 -23.99
C GLY A 202 -15.74 -2.98 -23.79
N ASN A 203 -16.39 -2.93 -22.63
CA ASN A 203 -17.30 -1.83 -22.25
C ASN A 203 -16.50 -0.78 -21.45
N ALA A 204 -16.65 0.50 -21.79
CA ALA A 204 -16.02 1.60 -21.06
C ALA A 204 -17.03 2.24 -20.10
N VAL A 205 -16.68 2.36 -18.83
CA VAL A 205 -17.43 3.15 -17.84
C VAL A 205 -16.69 4.47 -17.65
N PHE A 206 -17.39 5.60 -17.80
CA PHE A 206 -16.81 6.92 -17.60
C PHE A 206 -17.34 7.51 -16.29
N VAL A 207 -16.44 7.89 -15.40
CA VAL A 207 -16.77 8.62 -14.17
C VAL A 207 -16.28 10.05 -14.33
N LEU A 208 -17.19 11.02 -14.27
CA LEU A 208 -16.89 12.44 -14.34
C LEU A 208 -17.16 13.05 -12.98
N TYR A 209 -16.14 13.60 -12.33
CA TYR A 209 -16.33 14.41 -11.12
C TYR A 209 -16.33 15.89 -11.49
N TYR A 210 -17.21 16.65 -10.85
CA TYR A 210 -17.30 18.09 -10.93
C TYR A 210 -17.20 18.65 -9.51
N GLY A 211 -15.98 19.01 -9.08
CA GLY A 211 -15.70 19.37 -7.69
C GLY A 211 -16.13 18.26 -6.71
N ALA A 212 -16.87 18.61 -5.65
CA ALA A 212 -17.36 17.66 -4.64
C ALA A 212 -18.56 16.78 -5.09
N LYS A 213 -19.00 16.84 -6.35
CA LYS A 213 -20.13 16.05 -6.87
C LYS A 213 -19.68 15.12 -8.01
N ALA A 214 -20.20 13.88 -8.02
CA ALA A 214 -19.92 12.89 -9.05
C ALA A 214 -21.10 12.74 -10.02
N ALA A 215 -20.81 12.57 -11.31
CA ALA A 215 -21.75 12.17 -12.35
C ALA A 215 -21.25 10.89 -13.04
N PHE A 216 -22.15 9.92 -13.23
CA PHE A 216 -21.84 8.62 -13.83
C PHE A 216 -22.37 8.57 -15.27
N VAL A 217 -21.51 8.16 -16.21
CA VAL A 217 -21.91 7.91 -17.60
C VAL A 217 -21.58 6.46 -17.94
N TRP A 218 -22.63 5.67 -18.14
CA TRP A 218 -22.53 4.28 -18.60
C TRP A 218 -22.75 4.20 -20.11
N VAL A 219 -21.93 3.41 -20.81
CA VAL A 219 -22.10 3.10 -22.23
C VAL A 219 -22.02 1.59 -22.41
N GLY A 220 -23.17 0.91 -22.54
CA GLY A 220 -23.24 -0.53 -22.82
C GLY A 220 -24.18 -0.90 -23.95
N LYS A 221 -24.22 -2.20 -24.30
CA LYS A 221 -25.14 -2.78 -25.29
C LYS A 221 -26.46 -3.20 -24.62
N GLN A 222 -27.56 -3.06 -25.37
CA GLN A 222 -28.97 -3.15 -24.97
C GLN A 222 -29.44 -4.52 -24.46
N ASP A 223 -28.68 -5.61 -24.66
CA ASP A 223 -29.22 -6.97 -24.53
C ASP A 223 -29.26 -7.53 -23.09
N ASP A 224 -28.95 -6.74 -22.05
CA ASP A 224 -28.80 -7.24 -20.66
C ASP A 224 -29.47 -6.33 -19.60
N ASP A 225 -30.41 -5.49 -20.03
CA ASP A 225 -30.79 -4.26 -19.30
C ASP A 225 -31.77 -4.44 -18.12
N ASP A 226 -32.60 -5.48 -18.04
CA ASP A 226 -33.62 -5.54 -16.98
C ASP A 226 -33.09 -6.00 -15.61
N HIS A 227 -32.07 -6.87 -15.57
CA HIS A 227 -31.56 -7.39 -14.30
C HIS A 227 -30.49 -6.47 -13.67
N ARG A 228 -29.74 -5.72 -14.47
CA ARG A 228 -28.58 -4.94 -14.00
C ARG A 228 -28.90 -3.48 -13.71
N ALA A 229 -29.88 -2.87 -14.39
CA ALA A 229 -30.44 -1.58 -13.97
C ALA A 229 -31.09 -1.68 -12.58
N ALA A 230 -31.73 -2.81 -12.27
CA ALA A 230 -32.28 -3.10 -10.95
C ALA A 230 -31.21 -3.26 -9.85
N VAL A 231 -30.03 -3.80 -10.19
CA VAL A 231 -28.89 -3.90 -9.27
C VAL A 231 -28.27 -2.53 -9.01
N LEU A 232 -28.12 -1.69 -10.04
CA LEU A 232 -27.60 -0.32 -9.88
C LEU A 232 -28.56 0.56 -9.07
N GLY A 233 -29.87 0.45 -9.32
CA GLY A 233 -30.92 1.12 -8.55
C GLY A 233 -30.97 0.68 -7.09
N ARG A 234 -30.80 -0.62 -6.81
CA ARG A 234 -30.71 -1.13 -5.43
C ARG A 234 -29.43 -0.69 -4.71
N HIS A 235 -28.31 -0.63 -5.40
CA HIS A 235 -27.05 -0.19 -4.79
C HIS A 235 -27.07 1.31 -4.46
N LEU A 236 -27.61 2.14 -5.35
CA LEU A 236 -27.82 3.57 -5.11
C LEU A 236 -28.84 3.84 -4.00
N ALA A 237 -29.91 3.03 -3.89
CA ALA A 237 -30.89 3.13 -2.80
C ALA A 237 -30.30 2.75 -1.43
N LEU A 238 -29.30 1.86 -1.38
CA LEU A 238 -28.62 1.46 -0.14
C LEU A 238 -27.60 2.50 0.34
N SER A 239 -27.05 3.32 -0.56
CA SER A 239 -26.03 4.33 -0.22
C SER A 239 -26.61 5.71 0.15
N ALA A 240 -27.85 6.02 -0.24
CA ALA A 240 -28.53 7.28 0.08
C ALA A 240 -30.07 7.13 0.16
N PRO A 241 -30.61 6.58 1.26
CA PRO A 241 -32.04 6.20 1.34
C PRO A 241 -33.01 7.39 1.23
N ALA A 242 -32.61 8.57 1.72
CA ALA A 242 -33.48 9.74 1.83
C ALA A 242 -33.76 10.47 0.50
N LEU A 243 -33.03 10.15 -0.59
CA LEU A 243 -33.24 10.78 -1.91
C LEU A 243 -34.42 10.17 -2.69
N PHE A 244 -34.99 9.05 -2.23
CA PHE A 244 -35.98 8.28 -2.99
C PHE A 244 -37.31 8.01 -2.28
N GLU A 245 -37.58 8.61 -1.11
CA GLU A 245 -38.85 8.41 -0.37
C GLU A 245 -40.12 8.91 -1.08
N HIS A 246 -40.00 9.63 -2.21
CA HIS A 246 -41.15 10.11 -2.99
C HIS A 246 -41.12 9.76 -4.49
N ALA A 247 -40.24 8.86 -4.94
CA ALA A 247 -40.22 8.46 -6.35
C ALA A 247 -41.26 7.36 -6.61
N THR A 248 -42.39 7.73 -7.21
CA THR A 248 -43.33 6.77 -7.81
C THR A 248 -42.89 6.42 -9.25
N PRO A 249 -43.35 5.31 -9.85
CA PRO A 249 -42.81 4.74 -11.10
C PRO A 249 -43.00 5.57 -12.38
N ALA A 250 -43.32 6.86 -12.30
CA ALA A 250 -43.69 7.70 -13.43
C ALA A 250 -42.85 8.99 -13.59
N SER A 251 -41.82 9.24 -12.79
CA SER A 251 -41.00 10.46 -12.92
C SER A 251 -39.81 10.27 -13.85
N THR A 252 -40.11 10.12 -15.15
CA THR A 252 -39.17 10.26 -16.26
C THR A 252 -39.06 11.74 -16.64
N SER A 253 -38.58 12.61 -15.75
CA SER A 253 -38.35 14.02 -16.11
C SER A 253 -37.48 14.75 -15.08
N ILE A 254 -36.17 14.59 -15.15
CA ILE A 254 -35.22 15.60 -14.66
C ILE A 254 -34.17 15.79 -15.75
N LEU A 255 -34.57 16.47 -16.83
CA LEU A 255 -33.68 16.89 -17.93
C LEU A 255 -34.31 18.12 -18.57
N GLY A 256 -33.70 19.29 -18.39
CA GLY A 256 -34.04 20.51 -19.12
C GLY A 256 -34.09 20.28 -20.63
N ALA A 257 -34.88 21.11 -21.33
CA ALA A 257 -35.36 20.88 -22.70
C ALA A 257 -34.28 20.63 -23.77
N GLU A 258 -33.04 21.08 -23.56
CA GLU A 258 -31.92 20.85 -24.49
C GLU A 258 -31.21 19.49 -24.27
N GLY A 259 -31.12 19.03 -23.01
CA GLY A 259 -30.54 17.73 -22.66
C GLY A 259 -31.45 16.54 -23.00
N THR A 260 -32.76 16.74 -22.92
CA THR A 260 -33.78 15.73 -23.30
C THR A 260 -33.73 15.41 -24.79
N GLY A 261 -33.52 16.41 -25.64
CA GLY A 261 -33.51 16.24 -27.09
C GLY A 261 -32.32 15.43 -27.62
N LEU A 262 -31.14 15.55 -27.00
CA LEU A 262 -29.96 14.78 -27.38
C LEU A 262 -30.05 13.32 -26.91
N ALA A 263 -30.46 13.12 -25.65
CA ALA A 263 -30.66 11.78 -25.08
C ALA A 263 -31.76 10.98 -25.80
N GLN A 264 -32.90 11.60 -26.12
CA GLN A 264 -33.97 10.93 -26.87
C GLN A 264 -33.59 10.64 -28.34
N ARG A 265 -32.79 11.50 -28.99
CA ARG A 265 -32.32 11.27 -30.37
C ARG A 265 -31.26 10.17 -30.45
N LEU A 266 -30.35 10.10 -29.47
CA LEU A 266 -29.33 9.05 -29.37
C LEU A 266 -29.94 7.69 -29.02
N SER A 267 -30.95 7.67 -28.16
CA SER A 267 -31.64 6.44 -27.76
C SER A 267 -32.50 5.84 -28.89
N ARG A 268 -33.22 6.68 -29.66
CA ARG A 268 -34.04 6.21 -30.80
C ARG A 268 -33.25 5.71 -32.00
N ARG A 269 -31.97 6.09 -32.17
CA ARG A 269 -31.16 5.75 -33.35
C ARG A 269 -30.14 4.64 -33.13
N SER A 270 -29.76 4.36 -31.88
CA SER A 270 -28.71 3.39 -31.55
C SER A 270 -29.20 2.15 -30.79
N GLY A 271 -30.44 2.16 -30.30
CA GLY A 271 -30.96 1.16 -29.36
C GLY A 271 -30.39 1.29 -27.94
N ARG A 272 -29.49 2.23 -27.65
CA ARG A 272 -28.80 2.30 -26.35
C ARG A 272 -29.41 3.37 -25.44
N LEU A 273 -29.48 3.11 -24.14
CA LEU A 273 -29.90 4.09 -23.14
C LEU A 273 -28.74 5.03 -22.79
N VAL A 274 -28.98 6.35 -22.82
CA VAL A 274 -27.99 7.38 -22.47
C VAL A 274 -28.59 8.30 -21.40
N LEU A 275 -27.94 8.41 -20.24
CA LEU A 275 -28.31 9.34 -19.17
C LEU A 275 -27.22 10.40 -19.01
N VAL A 276 -27.60 11.68 -19.00
CA VAL A 276 -26.72 12.84 -18.84
C VAL A 276 -27.38 13.80 -17.87
N ALA A 277 -26.81 14.07 -16.70
CA ALA A 277 -27.29 15.12 -15.80
C ALA A 277 -26.38 16.35 -15.91
N ALA A 278 -26.98 17.54 -16.07
CA ALA A 278 -26.27 18.83 -16.06
C ALA A 278 -26.47 19.56 -14.72
N PRO A 279 -25.51 20.36 -14.22
CA PRO A 279 -25.58 20.94 -12.88
C PRO A 279 -26.53 22.13 -12.72
N ASP A 280 -26.90 22.82 -13.81
CA ASP A 280 -27.48 24.16 -13.76
C ASP A 280 -28.99 24.21 -13.42
N ASP A 281 -29.63 23.07 -13.16
CA ASP A 281 -31.07 22.96 -12.87
C ASP A 281 -31.38 22.48 -11.43
N LEU A 282 -30.47 22.66 -10.47
CA LEU A 282 -30.74 22.31 -9.06
C LEU A 282 -31.63 23.38 -8.39
N PRO A 283 -32.82 23.03 -7.84
CA PRO A 283 -33.73 24.03 -7.29
C PRO A 283 -33.18 24.71 -6.02
N PRO A 284 -33.42 26.02 -5.80
CA PRO A 284 -32.86 26.82 -4.70
C PRO A 284 -33.14 26.28 -3.29
N SER A 285 -34.18 25.47 -3.12
CA SER A 285 -34.52 24.82 -1.86
C SER A 285 -33.47 23.79 -1.40
N LEU A 286 -32.71 23.20 -2.33
CA LEU A 286 -31.65 22.25 -2.01
C LEU A 286 -30.33 22.95 -1.65
N GLU A 287 -30.05 24.12 -2.24
CA GLU A 287 -28.93 24.98 -1.84
C GLU A 287 -29.09 25.49 -0.41
N ALA A 288 -30.29 25.92 -0.02
CA ALA A 288 -30.59 26.37 1.34
C ALA A 288 -30.43 25.25 2.40
N ALA A 289 -30.77 24.00 2.04
CA ALA A 289 -30.60 22.84 2.91
C ALA A 289 -29.14 22.39 3.09
N ILE A 290 -28.28 22.66 2.10
CA ILE A 290 -26.83 22.40 2.16
C ILE A 290 -26.12 23.51 2.96
N ALA A 291 -26.51 24.77 2.76
CA ALA A 291 -25.94 25.92 3.46
C ALA A 291 -26.28 25.97 4.96
N SER A 292 -27.44 25.47 5.38
CA SER A 292 -27.86 25.51 6.79
C SER A 292 -27.27 24.40 7.69
N ARG A 293 -26.47 23.49 7.14
CA ARG A 293 -25.86 22.35 7.86
C ARG A 293 -24.33 22.42 7.97
N LEU A 294 -23.71 23.48 7.50
CA LEU A 294 -22.27 23.67 7.55
C LEU A 294 -21.91 24.94 8.32
N LEU A 295 -21.58 24.77 9.61
CA LEU A 295 -20.64 25.60 10.41
C LEU A 295 -20.46 24.95 11.81
N PRO A 296 -19.32 25.15 12.50
CA PRO A 296 -18.03 24.51 12.28
C PRO A 296 -17.70 23.54 13.43
N ILE A 297 -17.38 22.27 13.13
CA ILE A 297 -16.80 21.35 14.11
C ILE A 297 -15.34 21.16 13.73
N GLY A 298 -14.45 21.64 14.60
CA GLY A 298 -13.01 21.53 14.44
C GLY A 298 -12.51 20.08 14.50
N LEU A 299 -11.38 19.87 13.83
CA LEU A 299 -10.35 18.85 14.10
C LEU A 299 -10.86 17.42 14.36
N SER A 300 -10.98 16.64 13.30
CA SER A 300 -10.27 15.37 13.11
C SER A 300 -10.78 14.68 11.84
N CYS A 301 -9.84 14.21 11.02
CA CYS A 301 -10.06 13.61 9.71
C CYS A 301 -10.76 12.24 9.86
N PRO A 302 -11.92 11.97 9.24
CA PRO A 302 -12.39 10.60 9.04
C PRO A 302 -11.86 10.06 7.71
N ALA A 303 -11.14 8.95 7.82
CA ALA A 303 -10.61 8.15 6.73
C ALA A 303 -11.68 7.66 5.75
N VAL A 304 -11.64 8.10 4.49
CA VAL A 304 -12.11 7.38 3.27
C VAL A 304 -11.34 8.06 2.12
N ILE A 305 -10.42 7.45 1.36
CA ILE A 305 -10.67 6.66 0.15
C ILE A 305 -9.35 5.92 -0.18
N GLN A 306 -9.32 4.60 0.06
CA GLN A 306 -8.51 3.65 -0.72
C GLN A 306 -9.51 2.63 -1.29
N GLN A 307 -9.88 2.77 -2.56
CA GLN A 307 -10.41 1.64 -3.33
C GLN A 307 -9.28 1.11 -4.24
N LYS A 308 -8.26 0.53 -3.58
CA LYS A 308 -7.65 -0.72 -4.06
C LYS A 308 -8.81 -1.69 -4.31
N MET A 309 -8.71 -2.58 -5.30
CA MET A 309 -9.61 -3.75 -5.39
C MET A 309 -9.80 -4.26 -3.96
N SER A 310 -10.98 -4.06 -3.38
CA SER A 310 -11.20 -4.36 -1.97
C SER A 310 -11.32 -5.87 -1.92
N HIS A 311 -10.16 -6.53 -1.87
CA HIS A 311 -10.04 -7.93 -1.57
C HIS A 311 -10.90 -8.17 -0.34
N SER A 312 -11.83 -9.12 -0.45
CA SER A 312 -12.62 -9.52 0.69
C SER A 312 -11.68 -9.98 1.80
N ARG A 313 -12.16 -10.02 3.05
CA ARG A 313 -11.37 -10.55 4.17
C ARG A 313 -10.81 -11.94 3.82
N GLY A 314 -11.60 -12.79 3.16
CA GLY A 314 -11.19 -14.11 2.69
C GLY A 314 -10.07 -14.07 1.63
N ASP A 315 -10.15 -13.14 0.66
CA ASP A 315 -9.10 -12.97 -0.35
C ASP A 315 -7.77 -12.53 0.28
N LEU A 316 -7.81 -11.63 1.27
CA LEU A 316 -6.62 -11.17 1.98
C LEU A 316 -5.98 -12.30 2.80
N VAL A 317 -6.79 -13.13 3.47
CA VAL A 317 -6.30 -14.32 4.18
C VAL A 317 -5.68 -15.32 3.21
N TYR A 318 -6.30 -15.54 2.04
CA TYR A 318 -5.75 -16.42 1.02
C TYR A 318 -4.42 -15.89 0.46
N LEU A 319 -4.32 -14.59 0.20
CA LEU A 319 -3.08 -13.94 -0.23
C LEU A 319 -1.99 -14.02 0.84
N ALA A 320 -2.32 -13.88 2.13
CA ALA A 320 -1.38 -14.08 3.23
C ALA A 320 -0.82 -15.52 3.24
N LYS A 321 -1.67 -16.53 3.01
CA LYS A 321 -1.23 -17.94 2.88
C LYS A 321 -0.35 -18.16 1.66
N LEU A 322 -0.67 -17.54 0.52
CA LEU A 322 0.20 -17.61 -0.67
C LEU A 322 1.56 -16.95 -0.42
N ALA A 323 1.58 -15.82 0.28
CA ALA A 323 2.80 -15.13 0.65
C ALA A 323 3.64 -15.96 1.63
N GLU A 324 3.02 -16.64 2.60
CA GLU A 324 3.68 -17.59 3.49
C GLU A 324 4.35 -18.74 2.73
N GLN A 325 3.62 -19.40 1.81
CA GLN A 325 4.16 -20.49 0.99
C GLN A 325 5.28 -20.05 0.04
N ALA A 326 5.30 -18.76 -0.32
CA ALA A 326 6.34 -18.16 -1.13
C ALA A 326 7.47 -17.52 -0.31
N GLU A 327 7.42 -17.63 1.03
CA GLU A 327 8.37 -17.01 1.98
C GLU A 327 8.50 -15.48 1.80
N ARG A 328 7.44 -14.82 1.28
CA ARG A 328 7.37 -13.36 1.09
C ARG A 328 6.70 -12.71 2.30
N PHE A 329 7.37 -12.78 3.45
CA PHE A 329 6.79 -12.38 4.74
C PHE A 329 6.44 -10.89 4.84
N ASP A 330 7.15 -10.01 4.13
CA ASP A 330 6.82 -8.57 4.07
C ASP A 330 5.43 -8.35 3.46
N GLU A 331 5.08 -9.05 2.37
CA GLU A 331 3.72 -9.01 1.78
C GLU A 331 2.68 -9.71 2.64
N MET A 332 3.08 -10.80 3.32
CA MET A 332 2.21 -11.48 4.27
C MET A 332 1.76 -10.52 5.38
N VAL A 333 2.67 -9.69 5.88
CA VAL A 333 2.38 -8.60 6.83
C VAL A 333 1.39 -7.60 6.23
N GLU A 334 1.59 -7.12 5.01
CA GLU A 334 0.65 -6.18 4.37
C GLU A 334 -0.79 -6.75 4.25
N HIS A 335 -0.91 -8.01 3.85
CA HIS A 335 -2.20 -8.67 3.71
C HIS A 335 -2.90 -8.88 5.06
N ILE A 336 -2.19 -9.39 6.07
CA ILE A 336 -2.80 -9.63 7.39
C ILE A 336 -3.09 -8.33 8.15
N LYS A 337 -2.30 -7.27 7.94
CA LYS A 337 -2.62 -5.92 8.41
C LYS A 337 -3.95 -5.44 7.85
N SER A 338 -4.19 -5.71 6.57
CA SER A 338 -5.45 -5.37 5.91
C SER A 338 -6.62 -6.17 6.49
N VAL A 339 -6.41 -7.45 6.88
CA VAL A 339 -7.39 -8.26 7.61
C VAL A 339 -7.70 -7.65 8.98
N ALA A 340 -6.69 -7.15 9.71
CA ALA A 340 -6.87 -6.48 11.00
C ALA A 340 -7.60 -5.12 10.92
N GLN A 341 -7.80 -4.56 9.72
CA GLN A 341 -8.63 -3.35 9.54
C GLN A 341 -10.13 -3.62 9.58
N PHE A 342 -10.56 -4.88 9.37
CA PHE A 342 -11.96 -5.24 9.51
C PHE A 342 -12.33 -5.19 11.00
N GLN A 343 -13.44 -4.54 11.36
CA GLN A 343 -13.94 -4.42 12.75
C GLN A 343 -14.53 -5.74 13.27
N GLN A 344 -13.77 -6.83 13.14
CA GLN A 344 -14.14 -8.19 13.50
C GLN A 344 -12.91 -8.89 14.09
N GLU A 345 -13.14 -9.63 15.18
CA GLU A 345 -12.12 -10.42 15.88
C GLU A 345 -11.41 -11.37 14.90
N LEU A 346 -10.08 -11.51 15.04
CA LEU A 346 -9.32 -12.47 14.25
C LEU A 346 -9.62 -13.89 14.72
N SER A 347 -9.89 -14.78 13.78
CA SER A 347 -9.97 -16.22 14.02
C SER A 347 -8.62 -16.77 14.49
N VAL A 348 -8.61 -17.99 15.01
CA VAL A 348 -7.37 -18.69 15.43
C VAL A 348 -6.37 -18.75 14.27
N GLU A 349 -6.84 -19.08 13.06
CA GLU A 349 -5.99 -19.14 11.86
C GLU A 349 -5.41 -17.77 11.49
N GLU A 350 -6.22 -16.71 11.49
CA GLU A 350 -5.75 -15.35 11.18
C GLU A 350 -4.78 -14.81 12.24
N ARG A 351 -4.99 -15.13 13.53
CA ARG A 351 -4.06 -14.81 14.61
C ARG A 351 -2.70 -15.50 14.40
N ASN A 352 -2.73 -16.76 14.02
CA ASN A 352 -1.52 -17.53 13.76
C ASN A 352 -0.76 -16.96 12.55
N LEU A 353 -1.47 -16.66 11.45
CA LEU A 353 -0.87 -15.99 10.28
C LEU A 353 -0.24 -14.64 10.64
N LEU A 354 -0.90 -13.83 11.47
CA LEU A 354 -0.36 -12.56 11.94
C LEU A 354 0.95 -12.75 12.71
N SER A 355 0.99 -13.72 13.63
CA SER A 355 2.19 -14.03 14.41
C SER A 355 3.33 -14.52 13.53
N VAL A 356 3.06 -15.47 12.62
CA VAL A 356 4.06 -16.02 11.69
C VAL A 356 4.63 -14.93 10.79
N ALA A 357 3.79 -14.06 10.24
CA ALA A 357 4.21 -12.99 9.34
C ALA A 357 5.22 -12.05 10.03
N TYR A 358 4.85 -11.46 11.17
CA TYR A 358 5.73 -10.53 11.86
C TYR A 358 6.94 -11.22 12.50
N LYS A 359 6.81 -12.47 13.00
CA LYS A 359 7.93 -13.26 13.53
C LYS A 359 9.04 -13.42 12.50
N ASN A 360 8.70 -13.74 11.26
CA ASN A 360 9.69 -13.93 10.20
C ASN A 360 10.33 -12.60 9.78
N VAL A 361 9.54 -11.54 9.62
CA VAL A 361 10.05 -10.21 9.27
C VAL A 361 11.02 -9.68 10.33
N ILE A 362 10.64 -9.72 11.61
CA ILE A 362 11.48 -9.23 12.72
C ILE A 362 12.68 -10.14 12.98
N GLY A 363 12.52 -11.46 12.86
CA GLY A 363 13.59 -12.44 13.09
C GLY A 363 14.79 -12.23 12.18
N SER A 364 14.55 -11.97 10.88
CA SER A 364 15.60 -11.65 9.90
C SER A 364 16.40 -10.39 10.27
N ARG A 365 15.71 -9.33 10.73
CA ARG A 365 16.37 -8.08 11.13
C ARG A 365 17.12 -8.24 12.45
N ARG A 366 16.57 -8.98 13.43
CA ARG A 366 17.26 -9.29 14.71
C ARG A 366 18.54 -10.09 14.48
N ALA A 367 18.50 -11.11 13.63
CA ALA A 367 19.69 -11.89 13.26
C ALA A 367 20.76 -10.98 12.62
N SER A 368 20.34 -10.14 11.67
CA SER A 368 21.23 -9.16 11.03
C SER A 368 21.85 -8.20 12.05
N TRP A 369 21.04 -7.67 12.99
CA TRP A 369 21.51 -6.76 14.03
C TRP A 369 22.53 -7.42 14.98
N ARG A 370 22.31 -8.69 15.38
CA ARG A 370 23.27 -9.46 16.21
C ARG A 370 24.61 -9.63 15.51
N VAL A 371 24.60 -10.00 14.23
CA VAL A 371 25.82 -10.16 13.43
C VAL A 371 26.59 -8.84 13.35
N ILE A 372 25.91 -7.74 12.99
CA ILE A 372 26.55 -6.43 12.88
C ILE A 372 27.05 -5.93 14.24
N SER A 373 26.31 -6.15 15.33
CA SER A 373 26.73 -5.81 16.69
C SER A 373 27.98 -6.60 17.11
N SER A 374 28.09 -7.88 16.76
CA SER A 374 29.30 -8.68 17.02
C SER A 374 30.51 -8.17 16.22
N ILE A 375 30.29 -7.75 14.97
CA ILE A 375 31.35 -7.16 14.12
C ILE A 375 31.81 -5.82 14.70
N GLU A 376 30.88 -4.98 15.15
CA GLU A 376 31.17 -3.69 15.77
C GLU A 376 32.03 -3.87 17.03
N GLN A 377 31.67 -4.81 17.91
CA GLN A 377 32.41 -5.09 19.15
C GLN A 377 33.84 -5.60 18.91
N LYS A 378 34.10 -6.26 17.78
CA LYS A 378 35.42 -6.82 17.42
C LYS A 378 36.26 -5.87 16.55
N SER A 379 35.72 -4.74 16.14
CA SER A 379 36.37 -3.82 15.20
C SER A 379 37.16 -2.73 15.91
N ASP A 380 38.49 -2.78 15.81
CA ASP A 380 39.40 -1.67 16.14
C ASP A 380 39.71 -0.76 14.92
N SER A 381 38.91 -0.87 13.86
CA SER A 381 39.20 -0.29 12.54
C SER A 381 38.70 1.15 12.37
N ASP A 382 39.36 1.91 11.49
CA ASP A 382 38.88 3.20 10.96
C ASP A 382 37.48 3.12 10.31
N LYS A 383 36.95 1.91 10.05
CA LYS A 383 35.62 1.66 9.50
C LYS A 383 34.50 1.60 10.54
N THR A 384 34.79 1.77 11.83
CA THR A 384 33.78 1.71 12.91
C THR A 384 32.58 2.63 12.63
N ALA A 385 32.81 3.84 12.10
CA ALA A 385 31.71 4.75 11.75
C ALA A 385 30.75 4.18 10.69
N LEU A 386 31.24 3.42 9.71
CA LEU A 386 30.38 2.78 8.69
C LEU A 386 29.56 1.64 9.31
N ILE A 387 30.17 0.87 10.21
CA ILE A 387 29.51 -0.24 10.91
C ILE A 387 28.40 0.31 11.80
N THR A 388 28.69 1.35 12.59
CA THR A 388 27.70 2.00 13.46
C THR A 388 26.54 2.57 12.65
N ASN A 389 26.80 3.27 11.54
CA ASN A 389 25.72 3.81 10.69
C ASN A 389 24.82 2.70 10.12
N TYR A 390 25.41 1.58 9.70
CA TYR A 390 24.64 0.44 9.18
C TYR A 390 23.83 -0.25 10.29
N LYS A 391 24.41 -0.38 11.49
CA LYS A 391 23.71 -0.87 12.67
C LYS A 391 22.50 0.01 13.01
N THR A 392 22.66 1.34 13.05
CA THR A 392 21.57 2.27 13.33
C THR A 392 20.45 2.18 12.28
N LYS A 393 20.77 1.92 11.02
CA LYS A 393 19.76 1.65 9.99
C LYS A 393 18.93 0.42 10.34
N ILE A 394 19.57 -0.69 10.71
CA ILE A 394 18.87 -1.92 11.12
C ILE A 394 18.03 -1.68 12.39
N GLU A 395 18.55 -0.92 13.36
CA GLU A 395 17.81 -0.55 14.57
C GLU A 395 16.56 0.27 14.26
N THR A 396 16.63 1.16 13.27
CA THR A 396 15.47 1.93 12.81
C THR A 396 14.42 1.03 12.17
N GLU A 397 14.83 0.10 11.29
CA GLU A 397 13.92 -0.89 10.69
C GLU A 397 13.26 -1.78 11.77
N LEU A 398 14.02 -2.20 12.79
CA LEU A 398 13.49 -2.94 13.94
C LEU A 398 12.47 -2.13 14.75
N GLU A 399 12.77 -0.85 15.03
CA GLU A 399 11.87 0.05 15.76
C GLU A 399 10.56 0.24 14.98
N GLU A 400 10.62 0.49 13.67
CA GLU A 400 9.44 0.64 12.80
C GLU A 400 8.56 -0.62 12.77
N ILE A 401 9.15 -1.82 12.63
CA ILE A 401 8.40 -3.07 12.62
C ILE A 401 7.70 -3.30 13.98
N CYS A 402 8.39 -3.03 15.09
CA CYS A 402 7.81 -3.19 16.42
C CYS A 402 6.69 -2.18 16.69
N GLU A 403 6.89 -0.90 16.35
CA GLU A 403 5.88 0.14 16.53
C GLU A 403 4.62 -0.14 15.70
N ASP A 404 4.77 -0.67 14.49
CA ASP A 404 3.66 -1.02 13.61
C ASP A 404 2.73 -2.08 14.24
N ILE A 405 3.28 -3.21 14.70
CA ILE A 405 2.48 -4.26 15.33
C ILE A 405 1.95 -3.86 16.71
N LEU A 406 2.73 -3.13 17.50
CA LEU A 406 2.28 -2.63 18.81
C LEU A 406 1.09 -1.68 18.66
N THR A 407 1.10 -0.83 17.65
CA THR A 407 -0.04 0.05 17.30
C THR A 407 -1.28 -0.79 16.99
N ILE A 408 -1.15 -1.80 16.12
CA ILE A 408 -2.27 -2.68 15.74
C ILE A 408 -2.82 -3.43 16.96
N ILE A 409 -1.94 -3.96 17.81
CA ILE A 409 -2.33 -4.70 19.02
C ILE A 409 -3.10 -3.80 19.98
N ASN A 410 -2.57 -2.62 20.30
CA ASN A 410 -3.15 -1.72 21.28
C ASN A 410 -4.47 -1.07 20.78
N GLU A 411 -4.52 -0.64 19.53
CA GLU A 411 -5.67 0.11 19.00
C GLU A 411 -6.81 -0.78 18.52
N LYS A 412 -6.51 -2.02 18.08
CA LYS A 412 -7.48 -2.87 17.38
C LYS A 412 -7.65 -4.25 18.01
N LEU A 413 -6.57 -5.01 18.15
CA LEU A 413 -6.69 -6.42 18.49
C LEU A 413 -7.09 -6.66 19.94
N ILE A 414 -6.47 -5.99 20.92
CA ILE A 414 -6.85 -6.11 22.34
C ILE A 414 -8.28 -5.60 22.58
N PRO A 415 -8.69 -4.42 22.08
CA PRO A 415 -10.06 -3.91 22.30
C PRO A 415 -11.17 -4.80 21.73
N ILE A 416 -10.92 -5.50 20.62
CA ILE A 416 -11.92 -6.34 19.94
C ILE A 416 -11.91 -7.78 20.49
N SER A 417 -10.82 -8.22 21.13
CA SER A 417 -10.66 -9.57 21.65
C SER A 417 -11.61 -9.85 22.81
N ASN A 418 -12.58 -10.75 22.61
CA ASN A 418 -13.56 -11.11 23.63
C ASN A 418 -13.13 -12.35 24.43
N GLY A 419 -12.38 -13.25 23.80
CA GLY A 419 -11.88 -14.49 24.41
C GLY A 419 -10.64 -14.29 25.27
N ASP A 420 -10.56 -15.00 26.40
CA ASP A 420 -9.37 -14.98 27.27
C ASP A 420 -8.13 -15.51 26.53
N GLU A 421 -8.28 -16.52 25.69
CA GLU A 421 -7.21 -17.05 24.85
C GLU A 421 -6.63 -15.98 23.90
N GLY A 422 -7.49 -15.22 23.21
CA GLY A 422 -7.09 -14.12 22.33
C GLY A 422 -6.38 -13.00 23.11
N LYS A 423 -6.87 -12.66 24.31
CA LYS A 423 -6.23 -11.66 25.18
C LYS A 423 -4.84 -12.11 25.62
N VAL A 424 -4.68 -13.36 26.06
CA VAL A 424 -3.36 -13.90 26.42
C VAL A 424 -2.42 -13.83 25.21
N PHE A 425 -2.90 -14.24 24.03
CA PHE A 425 -2.13 -14.22 22.79
C PHE A 425 -1.62 -12.81 22.45
N TYR A 426 -2.50 -11.80 22.43
CA TYR A 426 -2.11 -10.43 22.08
C TYR A 426 -1.26 -9.75 23.15
N HIS A 427 -1.51 -9.99 24.44
CA HIS A 427 -0.66 -9.46 25.51
C HIS A 427 0.73 -10.14 25.53
N LYS A 428 0.81 -11.44 25.25
CA LYS A 428 2.08 -12.13 25.04
C LYS A 428 2.84 -11.50 23.87
N MET A 429 2.18 -11.33 22.72
CA MET A 429 2.76 -10.73 21.53
C MET A 429 3.22 -9.29 21.81
N LYS A 430 2.42 -8.49 22.51
CA LYS A 430 2.80 -7.14 22.98
C LYS A 430 4.10 -7.19 23.80
N GLY A 431 4.18 -8.11 24.76
CA GLY A 431 5.39 -8.34 25.56
C GLY A 431 6.61 -8.70 24.70
N ASP A 432 6.43 -9.58 23.71
CA ASP A 432 7.48 -10.00 22.78
C ASP A 432 8.05 -8.81 21.98
N TYR A 433 7.22 -7.93 21.41
CA TYR A 433 7.71 -6.78 20.63
C TYR A 433 8.34 -5.68 21.50
N TYR A 434 7.84 -5.43 22.71
CA TYR A 434 8.55 -4.55 23.64
C TYR A 434 9.87 -5.14 24.12
N ARG A 435 9.95 -6.47 24.28
CA ARG A 435 11.21 -7.17 24.56
C ARG A 435 12.20 -6.96 23.42
N TYR A 436 11.78 -7.12 22.16
CA TYR A 436 12.66 -6.86 21.01
C TYR A 436 13.16 -5.41 20.96
N LEU A 437 12.31 -4.42 21.28
CA LEU A 437 12.75 -3.03 21.44
C LEU A 437 13.81 -2.87 22.54
N ALA A 438 13.62 -3.55 23.68
CA ALA A 438 14.54 -3.49 24.81
C ALA A 438 15.90 -4.16 24.56
N GLU A 439 16.04 -5.01 23.54
CA GLU A 439 17.30 -5.70 23.18
C GLU A 439 18.37 -4.71 22.68
N PHE A 440 17.99 -3.72 21.88
CA PHE A 440 18.92 -2.80 21.24
C PHE A 440 18.82 -1.35 21.74
N GLN A 441 17.68 -0.95 22.31
CA GLN A 441 17.54 0.39 22.87
C GLN A 441 18.46 0.59 24.09
N VAL A 442 18.78 1.85 24.37
CA VAL A 442 19.63 2.26 25.49
C VAL A 442 18.97 3.36 26.34
N GLY A 443 19.47 3.54 27.56
CA GLY A 443 19.02 4.61 28.45
C GLY A 443 17.54 4.51 28.81
N ASP A 444 16.84 5.65 28.75
CA ASP A 444 15.44 5.74 29.19
C ASP A 444 14.46 5.04 28.22
N LYS A 445 14.78 4.99 26.92
CA LYS A 445 14.00 4.22 25.94
C LYS A 445 13.95 2.73 26.32
N ARG A 446 15.12 2.13 26.64
CA ARG A 446 15.20 0.73 27.07
C ARG A 446 14.37 0.47 28.33
N LYS A 447 14.44 1.37 29.32
CA LYS A 447 13.66 1.25 30.56
C LYS A 447 12.17 1.27 30.28
N ALA A 448 11.70 2.20 29.45
CA ALA A 448 10.29 2.29 29.07
C ALA A 448 9.81 1.00 28.38
N SER A 449 10.54 0.54 27.36
CA SER A 449 10.21 -0.72 26.66
C SER A 449 10.24 -1.94 27.59
N SER A 450 11.22 -2.01 28.50
CA SER A 450 11.30 -3.11 29.48
C SER A 450 10.12 -3.09 30.46
N SER A 451 9.68 -1.91 30.91
CA SER A 451 8.52 -1.77 31.78
C SER A 451 7.22 -2.21 31.08
N GLU A 452 7.01 -1.78 29.84
CA GLU A 452 5.85 -2.16 29.02
C GLU A 452 5.83 -3.67 28.72
N ALA A 453 7.00 -4.27 28.43
CA ALA A 453 7.13 -5.72 28.26
C ALA A 453 6.73 -6.48 29.52
N LEU A 454 7.26 -6.05 30.68
CA LEU A 454 6.97 -6.66 31.97
C LEU A 454 5.47 -6.61 32.30
N GLU A 455 4.84 -5.44 32.16
CA GLU A 455 3.40 -5.28 32.39
C GLU A 455 2.59 -6.19 31.46
N SER A 456 2.93 -6.20 30.17
CA SER A 456 2.22 -7.02 29.17
C SER A 456 2.30 -8.52 29.48
N TYR A 457 3.48 -9.02 29.83
CA TYR A 457 3.64 -10.43 30.24
C TYR A 457 2.93 -10.76 31.55
N GLN A 458 2.90 -9.84 32.53
CA GLN A 458 2.18 -10.03 33.79
C GLN A 458 0.67 -10.11 33.58
N VAL A 459 0.11 -9.22 32.74
CA VAL A 459 -1.31 -9.25 32.37
C VAL A 459 -1.63 -10.56 31.66
N ALA A 460 -0.82 -10.96 30.67
CA ALA A 460 -0.99 -12.24 29.97
C ALA A 460 -0.95 -13.43 30.94
N SER A 461 0.01 -13.45 31.88
CA SER A 461 0.21 -14.55 32.83
C SER A 461 -0.96 -14.68 33.81
N THR A 462 -1.50 -13.54 34.24
CA THR A 462 -2.66 -13.50 35.13
C THR A 462 -3.90 -14.09 34.46
N ILE A 463 -4.15 -13.72 33.20
CA ILE A 463 -5.27 -14.24 32.43
C ILE A 463 -5.06 -15.73 32.11
N ALA A 464 -3.86 -16.12 31.66
CA ALA A 464 -3.53 -17.49 31.30
C ALA A 464 -3.66 -18.46 32.47
N THR A 465 -3.19 -18.08 33.67
CA THR A 465 -3.28 -18.93 34.87
C THR A 465 -4.74 -19.21 35.27
N LYS A 466 -5.64 -18.26 35.01
CA LYS A 466 -7.06 -18.38 35.34
C LYS A 466 -7.87 -19.11 34.26
N ALA A 467 -7.53 -18.91 32.99
CA ALA A 467 -8.39 -19.29 31.86
C ALA A 467 -7.87 -20.47 31.03
N LEU A 468 -6.57 -20.78 31.08
CA LEU A 468 -5.94 -21.79 30.24
C LEU A 468 -5.31 -22.90 31.09
N PRO A 469 -5.44 -24.19 30.71
CA PRO A 469 -4.79 -25.29 31.42
C PRO A 469 -3.25 -25.16 31.32
N PRO A 470 -2.48 -25.70 32.30
CA PRO A 470 -1.02 -25.64 32.29
C PRO A 470 -0.37 -26.17 31.02
N THR A 471 -1.00 -27.15 30.37
CA THR A 471 -0.54 -27.78 29.13
C THR A 471 -0.89 -26.98 27.87
N HIS A 472 -1.62 -25.87 27.97
CA HIS A 472 -2.06 -25.11 26.81
C HIS A 472 -0.86 -24.46 26.07
N PRO A 473 -0.70 -24.62 24.75
CA PRO A 473 0.46 -24.10 24.00
C PRO A 473 0.71 -22.59 24.19
N ILE A 474 -0.35 -21.77 24.15
CA ILE A 474 -0.22 -20.33 24.39
C ILE A 474 0.30 -20.01 25.80
N ARG A 475 -0.12 -20.76 26.83
CA ARG A 475 0.33 -20.56 28.22
C ARG A 475 1.79 -21.00 28.39
N LEU A 476 2.17 -22.13 27.79
CA LEU A 476 3.55 -22.61 27.79
C LEU A 476 4.48 -21.66 27.04
N GLY A 477 4.09 -21.21 25.84
CA GLY A 477 4.86 -20.26 25.05
C GLY A 477 4.98 -18.89 25.73
N LEU A 478 3.96 -18.47 26.49
CA LEU A 478 4.06 -17.28 27.34
C LEU A 478 5.11 -17.46 28.44
N ALA A 479 5.09 -18.59 29.16
CA ALA A 479 6.06 -18.85 30.21
C ALA A 479 7.49 -18.93 29.67
N LEU A 480 7.68 -19.54 28.49
CA LEU A 480 8.95 -19.58 27.78
C LEU A 480 9.48 -18.16 27.53
N ASN A 481 8.70 -17.32 26.84
CA ASN A 481 9.14 -15.98 26.48
C ASN A 481 9.31 -15.07 27.69
N PHE A 482 8.49 -15.25 28.73
CA PHE A 482 8.61 -14.46 29.95
C PHE A 482 9.84 -14.86 30.77
N SER A 483 10.20 -16.15 30.80
CA SER A 483 11.43 -16.60 31.45
C SER A 483 12.67 -16.03 30.75
N VAL A 484 12.71 -16.07 29.42
CA VAL A 484 13.76 -15.45 28.59
C VAL A 484 13.85 -13.95 28.84
N PHE A 485 12.72 -13.24 28.91
CA PHE A 485 12.70 -11.82 29.25
C PHE A 485 13.35 -11.52 30.61
N TYR A 486 13.04 -12.32 31.63
CA TYR A 486 13.69 -12.18 32.94
C TYR A 486 15.19 -12.44 32.88
N TYR A 487 15.62 -13.40 32.06
CA TYR A 487 17.03 -13.74 31.92
C TYR A 487 17.79 -12.65 31.16
N GLU A 488 17.37 -12.33 29.94
CA GLU A 488 18.13 -11.48 29.01
C GLU A 488 17.94 -9.98 29.25
N ILE A 489 16.71 -9.53 29.53
CA ILE A 489 16.41 -8.10 29.61
C ILE A 489 16.55 -7.57 31.05
N LEU A 490 16.01 -8.31 32.02
CA LEU A 490 16.02 -7.92 33.43
C LEU A 490 17.19 -8.50 34.23
N SER A 491 18.05 -9.31 33.60
CA SER A 491 19.23 -9.91 34.24
C SER A 491 18.92 -10.58 35.58
N SER A 492 17.80 -11.30 35.64
CA SER A 492 17.24 -11.95 36.82
C SER A 492 17.14 -13.47 36.61
N PRO A 493 18.28 -14.19 36.52
CA PRO A 493 18.32 -15.59 36.14
C PRO A 493 17.57 -16.52 37.09
N ASP A 494 17.59 -16.26 38.41
CA ASP A 494 16.86 -17.06 39.39
C ASP A 494 15.35 -17.07 39.13
N ARG A 495 14.81 -15.89 38.77
CA ARG A 495 13.38 -15.75 38.46
C ARG A 495 13.04 -16.38 37.12
N ALA A 496 13.92 -16.27 36.12
CA ALA A 496 13.77 -16.94 34.83
C ALA A 496 13.68 -18.46 35.00
N CYS A 497 14.64 -19.06 35.71
CA CYS A 497 14.66 -20.49 36.02
C CYS A 497 13.44 -20.93 36.82
N HIS A 498 12.99 -20.13 37.79
CA HIS A 498 11.79 -20.44 38.56
C HIS A 498 10.53 -20.52 37.67
N ILE A 499 10.32 -19.52 36.79
CA ILE A 499 9.16 -19.49 35.89
C ILE A 499 9.20 -20.66 34.90
N ALA A 500 10.35 -20.90 34.26
CA ALA A 500 10.49 -21.97 33.29
C ALA A 500 10.28 -23.35 33.93
N LYS A 501 10.87 -23.57 35.12
CA LYS A 501 10.73 -24.83 35.85
C LYS A 501 9.29 -25.04 36.33
N GLN A 502 8.65 -24.02 36.89
CA GLN A 502 7.27 -24.12 37.35
C GLN A 502 6.33 -24.47 36.19
N ALA A 503 6.46 -23.78 35.04
CA ALA A 503 5.62 -24.08 33.87
C ALA A 503 5.84 -25.50 33.33
N PHE A 504 7.09 -25.98 33.35
CA PHE A 504 7.42 -27.34 32.95
C PHE A 504 6.80 -28.38 33.90
N ASP A 505 6.99 -28.21 35.21
CA ASP A 505 6.49 -29.12 36.24
C ASP A 505 4.94 -29.17 36.25
N ASP A 506 4.29 -28.00 36.15
CA ASP A 506 2.82 -27.90 36.08
C ASP A 506 2.26 -28.60 34.82
N ALA A 507 2.94 -28.50 33.67
CA ALA A 507 2.53 -29.15 32.44
C ALA A 507 2.73 -30.67 32.46
N ILE A 508 3.83 -31.14 33.06
CA ILE A 508 4.09 -32.59 33.24
C ILE A 508 2.98 -33.25 34.06
N ALA A 509 2.48 -32.56 35.10
CA ALA A 509 1.44 -33.10 35.97
C ALA A 509 0.10 -33.38 35.25
N GLU A 510 -0.17 -32.71 34.13
CA GLU A 510 -1.42 -32.83 33.37
C GLU A 510 -1.21 -33.35 31.94
N LEU A 511 0.01 -33.74 31.57
CA LEU A 511 0.38 -34.11 30.21
C LEU A 511 -0.41 -35.33 29.67
N ASP A 512 -0.71 -36.29 30.55
CA ASP A 512 -1.44 -37.51 30.23
C ASP A 512 -2.91 -37.26 29.84
N THR A 513 -3.42 -36.03 30.04
CA THR A 513 -4.80 -35.65 29.73
C THR A 513 -4.97 -35.10 28.31
N LEU A 514 -3.88 -34.89 27.57
CA LEU A 514 -3.90 -34.28 26.25
C LEU A 514 -4.34 -35.24 25.14
N SER A 515 -4.99 -34.68 24.12
CA SER A 515 -5.20 -35.37 22.84
C SER A 515 -3.88 -35.49 22.06
N GLU A 516 -3.79 -36.44 21.12
CA GLU A 516 -2.59 -36.65 20.30
C GLU A 516 -2.17 -35.40 19.49
N GLU A 517 -3.14 -34.59 19.06
CA GLU A 517 -2.90 -33.35 18.32
C GLU A 517 -2.28 -32.27 19.24
N SER A 518 -2.88 -32.02 20.41
CA SER A 518 -2.37 -31.04 21.38
C SER A 518 -1.07 -31.47 22.04
N TYR A 519 -0.81 -32.78 22.14
CA TYR A 519 0.39 -33.32 22.76
C TYR A 519 1.66 -32.90 22.01
N LYS A 520 1.64 -32.88 20.67
CA LYS A 520 2.82 -32.51 19.86
C LYS A 520 3.23 -31.06 20.08
N ASP A 521 2.26 -30.14 20.07
CA ASP A 521 2.54 -28.71 20.24
C ASP A 521 3.04 -28.40 21.65
N SER A 522 2.41 -28.98 22.68
CA SER A 522 2.81 -28.75 24.07
C SER A 522 4.17 -29.36 24.39
N THR A 523 4.47 -30.57 23.90
CA THR A 523 5.77 -31.22 24.14
C THR A 523 6.93 -30.51 23.45
N LEU A 524 6.71 -29.92 22.26
CA LEU A 524 7.71 -29.10 21.59
C LEU A 524 8.11 -27.89 22.44
N ILE A 525 7.14 -27.14 22.98
CA ILE A 525 7.42 -25.97 23.83
C ILE A 525 8.07 -26.39 25.16
N MET A 526 7.62 -27.51 25.76
CA MET A 526 8.23 -28.05 26.98
C MET A 526 9.69 -28.44 26.76
N GLN A 527 10.05 -28.95 25.58
CA GLN A 527 11.44 -29.23 25.24
C GLN A 527 12.26 -27.94 25.22
N LEU A 528 11.75 -26.84 24.65
CA LEU A 528 12.44 -25.55 24.66
C LEU A 528 12.65 -24.99 26.08
N LEU A 529 11.64 -25.10 26.95
CA LEU A 529 11.76 -24.73 28.37
C LEU A 529 12.88 -25.52 29.04
N ARG A 530 12.98 -26.82 28.78
CA ARG A 530 14.03 -27.70 29.29
C ARG A 530 15.41 -27.33 28.74
N ASP A 531 15.50 -27.03 27.45
CA ASP A 531 16.75 -26.64 26.80
C ASP A 531 17.30 -25.34 27.41
N ASN A 532 16.45 -24.34 27.59
CA ASN A 532 16.81 -23.08 28.26
C ASN A 532 17.22 -23.30 29.73
N LEU A 533 16.49 -24.12 30.50
CA LEU A 533 16.88 -24.47 31.86
C LEU A 533 18.25 -25.16 31.92
N THR A 534 18.54 -26.05 30.97
CA THR A 534 19.83 -26.74 30.88
C THR A 534 20.95 -25.73 30.62
N LEU A 535 20.75 -24.84 29.64
CA LEU A 535 21.70 -23.79 29.29
C LEU A 535 21.98 -22.86 30.48
N TRP A 536 20.94 -22.33 31.12
CA TRP A 536 21.06 -21.37 32.22
C TRP A 536 21.63 -21.96 33.51
N THR A 537 21.44 -23.27 33.73
CA THR A 537 22.03 -23.96 34.88
C THR A 537 23.46 -24.42 34.64
N SER A 538 23.86 -24.64 33.38
CA SER A 538 25.26 -24.90 33.02
C SER A 538 26.17 -23.66 33.08
N ASP A 539 25.61 -22.46 32.88
CA ASP A 539 26.34 -21.19 32.96
C ASP A 539 26.57 -20.68 34.40
N ASN A 540 26.10 -21.40 35.42
CA ASN A 540 26.30 -21.05 36.83
C ASN A 540 27.58 -21.72 37.36
N PRO A 541 28.69 -20.98 37.61
CA PRO A 541 29.99 -21.55 38.00
C PRO A 541 30.04 -22.18 39.40
N ASP A 542 28.93 -22.26 40.13
CA ASP A 542 28.85 -22.77 41.51
C ASP A 542 28.38 -24.24 41.62
N GLN A 543 28.32 -25.00 40.52
CA GLN A 543 28.14 -26.47 40.60
C GLN A 543 29.47 -27.21 40.37
N PRO A 544 29.87 -28.14 41.27
CA PRO A 544 31.04 -28.96 41.06
C PRO A 544 30.75 -30.01 39.97
N ASP A 545 31.66 -30.06 39.00
CA ASP A 545 31.71 -30.91 37.80
C ASP A 545 31.02 -32.28 37.87
N GLY A 546 30.28 -32.60 36.80
CA GLY A 546 29.72 -33.92 36.57
C GLY A 546 29.32 -34.21 35.11
N ALA A 547 30.33 -34.51 34.28
CA ALA A 547 30.30 -35.26 33.01
C ALA A 547 29.86 -34.53 31.70
N ALA A 548 30.82 -34.51 30.77
CA ALA A 548 30.78 -33.92 29.44
C ALA A 548 30.13 -34.81 28.36
N GLY A 549 29.75 -34.18 27.23
CA GLY A 549 29.85 -34.81 25.91
C GLY A 549 28.78 -34.41 24.90
N GLY A 550 29.09 -33.48 23.99
CA GLY A 550 28.27 -33.25 22.78
C GLY A 550 28.62 -31.95 22.05
N GLN A 551 29.67 -31.97 21.23
CA GLN A 551 29.97 -30.90 20.27
C GLN A 551 28.89 -30.84 19.18
N GLY A 552 28.05 -29.82 19.26
CA GLY A 552 27.38 -29.21 18.11
C GLY A 552 27.73 -27.73 18.15
N ALA A 553 28.11 -27.15 17.01
CA ALA A 553 28.33 -25.71 16.89
C ALA A 553 27.00 -24.99 17.12
N ASN A 554 26.67 -24.73 18.37
CA ASN A 554 25.55 -23.90 18.78
C ASN A 554 26.15 -22.52 19.09
N ASP A 555 25.67 -21.49 18.43
CA ASP A 555 26.21 -20.13 18.49
C ASP A 555 25.92 -19.38 19.82
N GLY A 556 25.46 -20.11 20.85
CA GLY A 556 25.08 -19.58 22.15
C GLY A 556 23.67 -18.95 22.18
N THR A 557 22.88 -19.04 21.11
CA THR A 557 21.54 -18.43 21.07
C THR A 557 20.51 -19.29 21.80
N GLN A 558 19.70 -18.65 22.66
CA GLN A 558 18.61 -19.26 23.42
C GLN A 558 17.43 -19.61 22.49
N VAL A 559 16.67 -20.64 22.84
CA VAL A 559 15.55 -21.07 22.00
C VAL A 559 14.26 -20.42 22.51
N GLU A 560 13.75 -19.48 21.73
CA GLU A 560 12.51 -18.73 22.03
C GLU A 560 11.35 -19.08 21.09
N ASP A 561 11.62 -19.85 20.04
CA ASP A 561 10.74 -19.97 18.88
C ASP A 561 10.06 -21.35 18.80
N VAL A 562 8.75 -21.36 19.06
CA VAL A 562 7.79 -22.30 18.44
C VAL A 562 7.00 -21.56 17.38
#